data_AF-A0A7C0VQK7-F1
#
_entry.id   AF-A0A7C0VQK7-F1
#
_cell.length_a   1.000
_cell.length_b   1.000
_cell.length_c   1.000
_cell.angle_alpha   90.00
_cell.angle_beta   90.00
_cell.angle_gamma   90.00
#
_symmetry.space_group_name_H-M   'P 1'
#
loop_
_entity.id
_entity.type
_entity.pdbx_description
1 polymer ?
#
loop_
_entity_poly.entity_id
_entity_poly.type
_entity_poly.pdbx_seq_one_letter_code
_entity_poly.pdbx_strand_id
1 'polypeptide(L)'
;QNGTNTLLDNAPSTNPNYELYQLLQSVASMGYVVVIADYIGFGASEQIFHPYLHRESTVQCLVDMLRAVDEFWEDVSTEITPLNSYYLIGYSQGGWSTLALLSALEN
;
A
#
# COMPACT_ATOMS: atom_id res chain seq x y z
N GLN A 1 -2.42 4.30 -0.95
CA GLN A 1 -1.39 4.58 0.07
C GLN A 1 -2.06 5.14 1.33
N ASN A 2 -1.83 4.51 2.49
CA ASN A 2 -2.42 4.93 3.76
C ASN A 2 -1.76 6.21 4.31
N GLY A 3 -2.47 6.94 5.19
CA GLY A 3 -1.99 8.16 5.84
C GLY A 3 -1.17 7.91 7.10
N THR A 4 -0.84 8.96 7.84
CA THR A 4 -0.02 8.83 9.06
C THR A 4 -0.64 7.87 10.06
N ASN A 5 0.11 6.82 10.40
CA ASN A 5 -0.15 5.98 11.56
C ASN A 5 0.82 6.30 12.69
N THR A 6 0.33 6.24 13.92
CA THR A 6 1.14 6.40 15.15
C THR A 6 0.98 5.22 16.10
N LEU A 7 0.04 4.32 15.83
CA LEU A 7 -0.26 3.13 16.62
C LEU A 7 -0.02 1.89 15.77
N LEU A 8 0.69 0.91 16.33
CA LEU A 8 0.96 -0.38 15.66
C LEU A 8 -0.34 -1.12 15.32
N ASP A 9 -1.32 -1.07 16.22
CA ASP A 9 -2.64 -1.66 16.05
C ASP A 9 -3.46 -1.04 14.91
N ASN A 10 -3.04 0.11 14.36
CA ASN A 10 -3.69 0.74 13.23
C ASN A 10 -3.00 0.42 11.89
N ALA A 11 -2.06 -0.52 11.82
CA ALA A 11 -1.55 -0.97 10.52
C ALA A 11 -2.70 -1.51 9.63
N PRO A 12 -2.72 -1.21 8.32
CA PRO A 12 -3.71 -1.76 7.39
C PRO A 12 -3.95 -3.28 7.49
N SER A 13 -2.90 -4.07 7.66
CA SER A 13 -3.02 -5.53 7.82
C SER A 13 -3.55 -5.96 9.19
N THR A 14 -3.35 -5.15 10.23
CA THR A 14 -3.79 -5.42 11.61
C THR A 14 -5.23 -4.96 11.86
N ASN A 15 -5.60 -3.78 11.37
CA ASN A 15 -6.93 -3.19 11.54
C ASN A 15 -7.54 -2.76 10.18
N PRO A 16 -7.88 -3.73 9.30
CA PRO A 16 -8.41 -3.44 7.98
C PRO A 16 -9.77 -2.73 8.01
N ASN A 17 -10.47 -2.76 9.15
CA ASN A 17 -11.76 -2.11 9.36
C ASN A 17 -11.66 -0.66 9.84
N TYR A 18 -10.45 -0.11 9.98
CA TYR A 18 -10.29 1.31 10.29
C TYR A 18 -10.96 2.17 9.20
N GLU A 19 -11.67 3.23 9.60
CA GLU A 19 -12.54 4.01 8.71
C GLU A 19 -11.82 4.52 7.46
N LEU A 20 -10.58 4.98 7.62
CA LEU A 20 -9.75 5.44 6.51
C LEU A 20 -9.46 4.30 5.50
N TYR A 21 -9.26 3.07 5.97
CA TYR A 21 -8.94 1.94 5.10
C TYR A 21 -10.18 1.40 4.42
N GLN A 22 -11.33 1.39 5.11
CA GLN A 22 -12.61 1.08 4.48
C GLN A 22 -12.92 2.06 3.35
N LEU A 23 -12.61 3.36 3.51
CA LEU A 23 -12.73 4.33 2.43
C LEU A 23 -11.85 3.96 1.22
N LEU A 24 -10.59 3.59 1.45
CA LEU A 24 -9.69 3.16 0.36
C LEU A 24 -10.14 1.84 -0.28
N GLN A 25 -10.59 0.87 0.53
CA GLN A 25 -11.11 -0.43 0.09
C GLN A 25 -12.41 -0.29 -0.69
N SER A 26 -13.21 0.77 -0.46
CA SER A 26 -14.47 0.99 -1.19
C SER A 26 -14.27 1.06 -2.70
N VAL A 27 -13.07 1.47 -3.16
CA VAL A 27 -12.67 1.47 -4.57
C VAL A 27 -12.71 0.05 -5.17
N ALA A 28 -12.53 -1.00 -4.37
CA ALA A 28 -12.63 -2.38 -4.85
C ALA A 28 -14.04 -2.70 -5.37
N SER A 29 -15.09 -2.07 -4.83
CA SER A 29 -16.46 -2.23 -5.32
C SER A 29 -16.67 -1.73 -6.76
N MET A 30 -15.73 -0.92 -7.26
CA MET A 30 -15.74 -0.38 -8.62
C MET A 30 -14.97 -1.27 -9.62
N GLY A 31 -14.53 -2.47 -9.20
CA GLY A 31 -13.83 -3.43 -10.06
C GLY A 31 -12.30 -3.35 -10.02
N TYR A 32 -11.73 -2.69 -9.01
CA TYR A 32 -10.28 -2.58 -8.83
C TYR A 32 -9.75 -3.60 -7.83
N VAL A 33 -8.55 -4.12 -8.08
CA VAL A 33 -7.75 -4.76 -7.04
C VAL A 33 -7.11 -3.64 -6.20
N VAL A 34 -7.41 -3.62 -4.89
CA VAL A 34 -6.89 -2.60 -3.96
C VAL A 34 -5.83 -3.24 -3.08
N VAL A 35 -4.64 -2.64 -3.10
CA VAL A 35 -3.50 -3.04 -2.25
C VAL A 35 -3.08 -1.87 -1.38
N ILE A 36 -2.85 -2.14 -0.10
CA ILE A 36 -2.49 -1.14 0.91
C ILE A 36 -1.32 -1.69 1.71
N ALA A 37 -0.11 -1.15 1.49
CA ALA A 37 1.06 -1.50 2.29
C ALA A 37 0.94 -0.93 3.70
N ASP A 38 1.50 -1.62 4.70
CA ASP A 38 1.56 -1.14 6.09
C ASP A 38 2.59 -0.02 6.30
N TYR A 39 3.59 0.04 5.43
CA TYR A 39 4.88 0.70 5.62
C TYR A 39 5.81 -0.02 6.61
N ILE A 40 7.11 0.23 6.44
CA ILE A 40 8.16 -0.21 7.37
C ILE A 40 7.85 0.33 8.78
N GLY A 41 7.97 -0.51 9.79
CA GLY A 41 7.69 -0.17 11.19
C GLY A 41 6.23 -0.36 11.61
N PHE A 42 5.42 -0.97 10.74
CA PHE A 42 4.04 -1.39 11.01
C PHE A 42 3.81 -2.83 10.54
N GLY A 43 2.70 -3.44 10.99
CA GLY A 43 2.32 -4.80 10.64
C GLY A 43 3.42 -5.80 10.97
N ALA A 44 3.78 -6.66 10.01
CA ALA A 44 4.84 -7.67 10.17
C ALA A 44 6.25 -7.09 10.46
N SER A 45 6.42 -5.76 10.37
CA SER A 45 7.67 -5.07 10.62
C SER A 45 7.63 -4.12 11.83
N GLU A 46 6.66 -4.28 12.74
CA GLU A 46 6.51 -3.42 13.93
C GLU A 46 7.73 -3.32 14.85
N GLN A 47 8.64 -4.30 14.79
CA GLN A 47 9.87 -4.36 15.58
C GLN A 47 10.98 -3.40 15.09
N ILE A 48 10.82 -2.78 13.91
CA ILE A 48 11.77 -1.80 13.37
C ILE A 48 11.16 -0.40 13.34
N PHE A 49 12.01 0.63 13.39
CA PHE A 49 11.55 2.02 13.39
C PHE A 49 10.84 2.38 12.09
N HIS A 50 9.68 3.06 12.17
CA HIS A 50 8.99 3.63 11.02
C HIS A 50 9.72 4.89 10.51
N PRO A 51 10.33 4.87 9.31
CA PRO A 51 11.04 6.02 8.77
C PRO A 51 10.05 7.02 8.15
N TYR A 52 9.36 7.78 9.00
CA TYR A 52 8.30 8.72 8.61
C TYR A 52 8.78 9.77 7.59
N LEU A 53 8.12 9.82 6.43
CA LEU A 53 8.44 10.72 5.31
C LEU A 53 9.88 10.58 4.77
N HIS A 54 10.48 9.39 4.93
CA HIS A 54 11.74 9.04 4.30
C HIS A 54 11.49 8.46 2.91
N ARG A 55 11.95 9.14 1.86
CA ARG A 55 11.55 8.87 0.46
C ARG A 55 12.01 7.49 0.02
N GLU A 56 13.28 7.18 0.22
CA GLU A 56 13.93 5.98 -0.27
C GLU A 56 13.27 4.73 0.33
N SER A 57 13.09 4.71 1.65
CA SER A 57 12.43 3.59 2.34
C SER A 57 10.97 3.44 1.95
N THR A 58 10.26 4.56 1.77
CA THR A 58 8.83 4.54 1.39
C THR A 58 8.65 4.01 -0.03
N VAL A 59 9.43 4.51 -0.98
CA VAL A 59 9.39 4.07 -2.37
C VAL A 59 9.77 2.59 -2.47
N GLN A 60 10.85 2.17 -1.81
CA GLN A 60 11.26 0.76 -1.80
C GLN A 60 10.14 -0.15 -1.29
N CYS A 61 9.55 0.17 -0.13
CA CYS A 61 8.44 -0.59 0.44
C CYS A 61 7.24 -0.70 -0.52
N LEU A 62 6.90 0.39 -1.21
CA LEU A 62 5.76 0.40 -2.14
C LEU A 62 6.05 -0.34 -3.45
N VAL A 63 7.27 -0.25 -3.98
CA VAL A 63 7.69 -1.01 -5.17
C VAL A 63 7.71 -2.50 -4.86
N ASP A 64 8.23 -2.89 -3.69
CA ASP A 64 8.24 -4.30 -3.28
C ASP A 64 6.83 -4.83 -3.04
N MET A 65 5.89 -3.98 -2.57
CA MET A 65 4.48 -4.37 -2.50
C MET A 65 3.90 -4.66 -3.88
N LEU A 66 4.21 -3.86 -4.91
CA LEU A 66 3.75 -4.13 -6.27
C LEU A 66 4.32 -5.45 -6.81
N ARG A 67 5.61 -5.71 -6.58
CA ARG A 67 6.25 -6.98 -6.95
C ARG A 67 5.62 -8.18 -6.23
N ALA A 68 5.35 -8.06 -4.93
CA ALA A 68 4.70 -9.11 -4.16
C ALA A 68 3.28 -9.42 -4.67
N VAL A 69 2.59 -8.43 -5.25
CA VAL A 69 1.27 -8.63 -5.87
C VAL A 69 1.40 -9.39 -7.19
N ASP A 70 2.41 -9.08 -8.00
CA ASP A 70 2.69 -9.84 -9.22
C ASP A 70 3.04 -11.30 -8.90
N GLU A 71 3.94 -11.51 -7.93
CA GLU A 71 4.31 -12.85 -7.43
C GLU A 71 3.09 -13.62 -6.90
N PHE A 72 2.26 -12.96 -6.09
CA PHE A 72 1.01 -13.54 -5.59
C PHE A 72 0.09 -14.00 -6.72
N TRP A 73 0.03 -13.26 -7.83
CA TRP A 73 -0.86 -13.58 -8.95
C TRP A 73 -0.35 -14.73 -9.82
N GLU A 74 0.98 -14.92 -9.87
CA GLU A 74 1.58 -16.08 -10.51
C GLU A 74 1.33 -17.37 -9.70
N ASP A 75 1.34 -17.27 -8.37
CA ASP A 75 1.20 -18.40 -7.45
C ASP A 75 -0.26 -18.80 -7.16
N VAL A 76 -1.17 -17.83 -7.12
CA VAL A 76 -2.57 -18.06 -6.71
C VAL A 76 -3.49 -18.16 -7.92
N SER A 77 -4.15 -19.31 -8.07
CA SER A 77 -5.23 -19.46 -9.03
C SER A 77 -6.43 -18.59 -8.60
N THR A 78 -6.66 -17.51 -9.33
CA THR A 78 -7.85 -16.66 -9.17
C THR A 78 -8.67 -16.67 -10.47
N GLU A 79 -9.99 -16.51 -10.35
CA GLU A 79 -10.86 -16.25 -11.52
C GLU A 79 -10.76 -14.79 -12.00
N ILE A 80 -9.94 -13.97 -11.36
CA ILE A 80 -9.76 -12.56 -11.66
C ILE A 80 -8.58 -12.42 -12.61
N THR A 81 -8.75 -11.62 -13.68
CA THR A 81 -7.67 -11.24 -14.57
C THR A 81 -7.46 -9.73 -14.44
N PRO A 82 -6.42 -9.29 -13.71
CA PRO A 82 -6.15 -7.88 -13.55
C PRO A 82 -5.72 -7.32 -14.89
N LEU A 83 -6.23 -6.12 -15.20
CA LEU A 83 -5.71 -5.36 -16.32
C LEU A 83 -4.29 -4.91 -15.95
N ASN A 84 -3.37 -4.91 -16.92
CA ASN A 84 -2.03 -4.36 -16.75
C ASN A 84 -2.09 -2.81 -16.73
N SER A 85 -2.80 -2.27 -15.75
CA SER A 85 -3.12 -0.85 -15.59
C SER A 85 -3.11 -0.52 -14.11
N TYR A 86 -2.21 0.38 -13.73
CA TYR A 86 -1.96 0.75 -12.35
C TYR A 86 -2.53 2.13 -12.07
N TYR A 87 -3.15 2.27 -10.90
CA TYR A 87 -3.71 3.53 -10.42
C TYR A 87 -3.18 3.78 -9.01
N LEU A 88 -2.69 4.98 -8.76
CA LEU A 88 -2.13 5.36 -7.48
C LEU A 88 -3.03 6.40 -6.80
N ILE A 89 -3.43 6.13 -5.56
CA ILE A 89 -4.22 7.04 -4.72
C ILE A 89 -3.68 7.04 -3.30
N GLY A 90 -3.67 8.19 -2.64
CA GLY A 90 -3.20 8.29 -1.26
C GLY A 90 -3.72 9.53 -0.55
N TYR A 91 -3.74 9.46 0.78
CA TYR A 91 -4.23 10.54 1.64
C TYR A 91 -3.19 10.95 2.69
N SER A 92 -3.02 12.25 2.93
CA SER A 92 -2.05 12.81 3.90
C SER A 92 -0.62 12.34 3.61
N GLN A 93 0.09 11.69 4.55
CA GLN A 93 1.38 11.01 4.28
C GLN A 93 1.28 10.13 3.04
N GLY A 94 0.17 9.40 2.88
CA GLY A 94 -0.09 8.56 1.72
C GLY A 94 -0.12 9.33 0.41
N GLY A 95 -0.60 10.57 0.39
CA GLY A 95 -0.58 11.41 -0.82
C GLY A 95 0.84 11.81 -1.21
N TRP A 96 1.68 12.12 -0.22
CA TRP A 96 3.12 12.31 -0.45
C TRP A 96 3.78 11.02 -0.94
N SER A 97 3.49 9.88 -0.31
CA SER A 97 4.00 8.56 -0.72
C SER A 97 3.57 8.19 -2.14
N THR A 98 2.34 8.52 -2.54
CA THR A 98 1.80 8.32 -3.89
C THR A 98 2.63 9.09 -4.92
N LEU A 99 2.91 10.37 -4.69
CA LEU A 99 3.71 11.18 -5.62
C LEU A 99 5.18 10.76 -5.65
N ALA A 100 5.73 10.35 -4.51
CA ALA A 100 7.08 9.81 -4.43
C ALA A 100 7.22 8.51 -5.24
N LEU A 101 6.22 7.62 -5.13
CA LEU A 101 6.17 6.39 -5.93
C LEU A 101 5.98 6.70 -7.42
N LEU A 102 5.03 7.58 -7.78
CA LEU A 102 4.81 7.97 -9.18
C LEU A 102 6.11 8.46 -9.82
N SER A 103 6.80 9.38 -9.15
CA SER A 103 8.11 9.88 -9.59
C SER A 103 9.16 8.77 -9.73
N ALA A 104 9.10 7.71 -8.92
CA ALA A 104 10.04 6.59 -9.03
C ALA A 104 9.68 5.59 -10.13
N LEU A 105 8.41 5.50 -10.55
CA LEU A 105 7.96 4.63 -11.63
C LEU A 105 8.13 5.26 -13.02
N GLU A 106 8.18 6.59 -13.09
CA GLU A 106 8.36 7.34 -14.34
C GLU A 106 9.83 7.51 -14.77
N ASN A 107 10.79 7.16 -13.92
CA ASN A 107 12.24 7.26 -14.18
C ASN A 107 12.89 5.87 -14.22
#